data_AF-A0A1X6ZCG4-F1
#
_entry.id   AF-A0A1X6ZCG4-F1
#
_cell.length_a   1.000
_cell.length_b   1.000
_cell.length_c   1.000
_cell.angle_alpha   90.00
_cell.angle_beta   90.00
_cell.angle_gamma   90.00
#
_symmetry.space_group_name_H-M   'P 1'
#
loop_
_entity.id
_entity.type
_entity.pdbx_description
1 polymer ?
#
loop_
_entity_poly.entity_id
_entity_poly.type
_entity_poly.pdbx_seq_one_letter_code
_entity_poly.pdbx_strand_id
1 'polypeptide(L)'
;MRPGPAVQLIAALVLAGTVWAVEVRTANHLNSFAWRGTADWFGGFSAVHIYDDGRRMVALSDRAVLVHARIDRDEDLITGIQTTGHWPVLSSTGQKLPGYVGDSEGIAMAPNGGFYVSFEGVHRVAYYASPGAKARVLPRPAAFRGLEGNGAFEALAIDGRGRLYTMPEQNRTAQGDIPVYRWDGQTWATPFVLPQRGRFLPVAADFGPDGRFYVLERALSLIGFRSRLRRWQIADDGPGAEEILFETGTGTHDNLEGLSVWRDTQGRLRGTMISDDNFLALQRTELVEYLLPD
;
A
#
# COMPACT_ATOMS: atom_id res chain seq x y z
N MET A 1 43.54 55.53 -32.70
CA MET A 1 43.64 54.24 -32.00
C MET A 1 42.43 54.11 -31.08
N ARG A 2 41.59 53.08 -31.29
CA ARG A 2 40.46 52.72 -30.40
C ARG A 2 41.03 52.11 -29.09
N PRO A 3 40.27 52.15 -27.97
CA PRO A 3 39.46 50.98 -27.65
C PRO A 3 38.01 51.33 -27.28
N GLY A 4 37.09 50.41 -27.61
CA GLY A 4 35.65 50.51 -27.32
C GLY A 4 35.28 50.00 -25.93
N PRO A 5 33.99 50.10 -25.54
CA PRO A 5 33.51 49.74 -24.22
C PRO A 5 33.46 48.21 -24.05
N ALA A 6 34.09 47.70 -23.00
CA ALA A 6 34.02 46.30 -22.62
C ALA A 6 32.64 46.01 -21.99
N VAL A 7 31.79 45.32 -22.73
CA VAL A 7 30.57 44.70 -22.20
C VAL A 7 30.99 43.39 -21.53
N GLN A 8 30.91 43.32 -20.20
CA GLN A 8 31.02 42.05 -19.49
C GLN A 8 29.68 41.30 -19.62
N LEU A 9 29.65 40.26 -20.46
CA LEU A 9 28.58 39.26 -20.43
C LEU A 9 28.81 38.34 -19.23
N ILE A 10 27.96 38.45 -18.21
CA ILE A 10 27.79 37.41 -17.21
C ILE A 10 26.86 36.37 -17.82
N ALA A 11 27.42 35.23 -18.25
CA ALA A 11 26.62 34.07 -18.62
C ALA A 11 26.13 33.40 -17.33
N ALA A 12 24.87 33.63 -16.97
CA ALA A 12 24.18 32.86 -15.95
C ALA A 12 23.90 31.46 -16.51
N LEU A 13 24.69 30.47 -16.08
CA LEU A 13 24.45 29.06 -16.35
C LEU A 13 23.24 28.62 -15.52
N VAL A 14 22.06 28.56 -16.13
CA VAL A 14 20.89 27.92 -15.52
C VAL A 14 21.11 26.41 -15.59
N LEU A 15 21.54 25.81 -14.47
CA LEU A 15 21.46 24.37 -14.25
C LEU A 15 19.97 24.00 -14.22
N ALA A 16 19.43 23.61 -15.37
CA ALA A 16 18.12 22.97 -15.48
C ALA A 16 18.24 21.55 -14.90
N GLY A 17 18.20 21.44 -13.57
CA GLY A 17 17.82 20.18 -12.94
C GLY A 17 16.37 19.90 -13.31
N THR A 18 16.08 18.70 -13.79
CA THR A 18 14.71 18.21 -13.97
C THR A 18 14.07 18.07 -12.59
N VAL A 19 13.55 19.16 -12.05
CA VAL A 19 12.64 19.12 -10.92
C VAL A 19 11.35 18.55 -11.48
N TRP A 20 11.12 17.26 -11.25
CA TRP A 20 9.81 16.66 -11.45
C TRP A 20 8.84 17.41 -10.54
N ALA A 21 7.96 18.21 -11.13
CA ALA A 21 6.94 18.92 -10.38
C ALA A 21 5.96 17.87 -9.83
N VAL A 22 5.85 17.80 -8.50
CA VAL A 22 4.83 17.01 -7.82
C VAL A 22 3.57 17.86 -7.75
N GLU A 23 2.47 17.37 -8.33
CA GLU A 23 1.17 18.04 -8.25
C GLU A 23 0.49 17.67 -6.92
N VAL A 24 -0.10 18.64 -6.26
CA VAL A 24 -0.95 18.42 -5.08
C VAL A 24 -2.40 18.47 -5.54
N ARG A 25 -3.11 17.34 -5.46
CA ARG A 25 -4.57 17.29 -5.65
C ARG A 25 -5.20 16.91 -4.34
N THR A 26 -6.25 17.59 -3.90
CA THR A 26 -6.77 17.40 -2.55
C THR A 26 -7.84 16.31 -2.51
N ALA A 27 -7.51 15.19 -1.86
CA ALA A 27 -8.51 14.21 -1.45
C ALA A 27 -9.38 14.76 -0.31
N ASN A 28 -10.66 14.40 -0.28
CA ASN A 28 -11.59 14.83 0.77
C ASN A 28 -11.84 13.68 1.75
N HIS A 29 -11.56 13.89 3.03
CA HIS A 29 -11.88 12.91 4.07
C HIS A 29 -13.40 12.75 4.18
N LEU A 30 -13.88 11.50 4.16
CA LEU A 30 -15.31 11.19 4.27
C LEU A 30 -15.66 10.69 5.67
N ASN A 31 -14.95 9.66 6.14
CA ASN A 31 -15.25 9.01 7.40
C ASN A 31 -14.02 8.32 8.01
N SER A 32 -13.99 8.22 9.34
CA SER A 32 -13.10 7.32 10.08
C SER A 32 -13.97 6.49 11.02
N PHE A 33 -14.06 5.18 10.77
CA PHE A 33 -14.92 4.26 11.51
C PHE A 33 -14.08 3.30 12.35
N ALA A 34 -14.24 3.35 13.68
CA ALA A 34 -13.58 2.42 14.59
C ALA A 34 -14.24 1.04 14.52
N TRP A 35 -13.51 0.04 14.01
CA TRP A 35 -13.95 -1.34 13.98
C TRP A 35 -13.53 -2.04 15.26
N ARG A 36 -14.49 -2.58 16.01
CA ARG A 36 -14.24 -3.23 17.30
C ARG A 36 -14.63 -4.70 17.24
N GLY A 37 -13.80 -5.54 17.83
CA GLY A 37 -14.05 -6.96 18.05
C GLY A 37 -13.39 -7.43 19.33
N THR A 38 -13.92 -8.49 19.94
CA THR A 38 -13.39 -9.10 21.17
C THR A 38 -12.89 -10.53 20.96
N ALA A 39 -12.88 -11.01 19.72
CA ALA A 39 -12.40 -12.34 19.40
C ALA A 39 -10.86 -12.36 19.42
N ASP A 40 -10.26 -13.47 19.84
CA ASP A 40 -8.79 -13.59 19.99
C ASP A 40 -8.01 -13.40 18.68
N TRP A 41 -8.68 -13.54 17.53
CA TRP A 41 -8.10 -13.31 16.20
C TRP A 41 -8.22 -11.87 15.70
N PHE A 42 -8.96 -11.01 16.41
CA PHE A 42 -9.25 -9.64 15.98
C PHE A 42 -8.10 -8.68 16.34
N GLY A 43 -7.78 -7.75 15.42
CA GLY A 43 -6.70 -6.77 15.56
C GLY A 43 -5.53 -7.12 14.64
N GLY A 44 -4.48 -6.29 14.65
CA GLY A 44 -3.29 -6.57 13.83
C GLY A 44 -3.49 -6.39 12.33
N PHE A 45 -4.45 -5.57 11.87
CA PHE A 45 -4.84 -5.55 10.45
C PHE A 45 -3.89 -4.73 9.57
N SER A 46 -3.04 -5.43 8.82
CA SER A 46 -2.08 -4.81 7.88
C SER A 46 -2.65 -4.56 6.47
N ALA A 47 -3.70 -5.27 6.05
CA ALA A 47 -4.23 -5.17 4.68
C ALA A 47 -5.75 -5.11 4.58
N VAL A 48 -6.25 -4.44 3.55
CA VAL A 48 -7.69 -4.39 3.21
C VAL A 48 -7.89 -4.39 1.69
N HIS A 49 -8.95 -5.03 1.23
CA HIS A 49 -9.48 -4.92 -0.13
C HIS A 49 -10.98 -4.64 -0.08
N ILE A 50 -11.44 -3.64 -0.81
CA ILE A 50 -12.85 -3.28 -0.95
C ILE A 50 -13.33 -3.69 -2.35
N TYR A 51 -14.43 -4.43 -2.43
CA TYR A 51 -15.03 -4.79 -3.72
C TYR A 51 -15.83 -3.62 -4.32
N ASP A 52 -16.09 -3.69 -5.64
CA ASP A 52 -16.69 -2.68 -6.54
C ASP A 52 -18.08 -2.10 -6.15
N ASP A 53 -18.58 -2.40 -4.94
CA ASP A 53 -19.82 -1.84 -4.36
C ASP A 53 -19.58 -1.10 -3.03
N GLY A 54 -18.35 -1.12 -2.50
CA GLY A 54 -18.01 -0.53 -1.21
C GLY A 54 -18.59 -1.26 0.01
N ARG A 55 -19.30 -2.37 -0.19
CA ARG A 55 -20.11 -3.06 0.82
C ARG A 55 -19.52 -4.40 1.25
N ARG A 56 -18.52 -4.90 0.54
CA ARG A 56 -17.79 -6.10 0.93
C ARG A 56 -16.32 -5.78 1.05
N MET A 57 -15.69 -6.34 2.08
CA MET A 57 -14.26 -6.21 2.29
C MET A 57 -13.63 -7.54 2.64
N VAL A 58 -12.36 -7.65 2.27
CA VAL A 58 -11.41 -8.61 2.82
C VAL A 58 -10.40 -7.83 3.64
N ALA A 59 -10.15 -8.23 4.87
CA ALA A 59 -9.05 -7.73 5.69
C ALA A 59 -8.07 -8.86 6.00
N LEU A 60 -6.80 -8.53 6.16
CA LEU A 60 -5.74 -9.46 6.51
C LEU A 60 -5.03 -8.93 7.75
N SER A 61 -4.90 -9.79 8.77
CA SER A 61 -4.06 -9.50 9.93
C SER A 61 -2.65 -10.06 9.74
N ASP A 62 -1.66 -9.35 10.28
CA ASP A 62 -0.26 -9.73 10.49
C ASP A 62 -0.10 -11.16 11.07
N ARG A 63 -1.08 -11.63 11.84
CA ARG A 63 -1.14 -12.99 12.42
C ARG A 63 -1.67 -14.06 11.48
N ALA A 64 -1.60 -13.84 10.17
CA ALA A 64 -2.03 -14.80 9.15
C ALA A 64 -3.53 -15.15 9.25
N VAL A 65 -4.39 -14.17 9.51
CA VAL A 65 -5.85 -14.34 9.57
C VAL A 65 -6.52 -13.52 8.47
N LEU A 66 -7.23 -14.20 7.57
CA LEU A 66 -8.08 -13.59 6.56
C LEU A 66 -9.47 -13.39 7.11
N VAL A 67 -10.03 -12.20 6.97
CA VAL A 67 -11.38 -11.86 7.43
C VAL A 67 -12.21 -11.34 6.27
N HIS A 68 -13.38 -11.92 6.07
CA HIS A 68 -14.39 -11.36 5.17
C HIS A 68 -15.43 -10.63 6.01
N ALA A 69 -15.83 -9.45 5.54
CA ALA A 69 -16.87 -8.67 6.20
C ALA A 69 -17.75 -7.91 5.21
N ARG A 70 -18.94 -7.56 5.69
CA ARG A 70 -19.87 -6.64 5.04
C ARG A 70 -19.75 -5.27 5.71
N ILE A 71 -19.74 -4.22 4.90
CA ILE A 71 -19.75 -2.83 5.33
C ILE A 71 -21.18 -2.30 5.19
N ASP A 72 -21.75 -1.88 6.31
CA ASP A 72 -22.98 -1.09 6.33
C ASP A 72 -22.66 0.39 6.15
N ARG A 73 -23.48 1.04 5.32
CA ARG A 73 -23.31 2.43 4.93
C ARG A 73 -24.62 3.18 5.03
N ASP A 74 -24.53 4.41 5.53
CA ASP A 74 -25.54 5.44 5.35
C ASP A 74 -24.98 6.47 4.39
N GLU A 75 -25.56 6.54 3.20
CA GLU A 75 -24.99 7.24 2.03
C GLU A 75 -23.51 6.87 1.80
N ASP A 76 -22.61 7.84 2.01
CA ASP A 76 -21.17 7.71 1.82
C ASP A 76 -20.43 7.21 3.07
N LEU A 77 -21.10 7.19 4.22
CA LEU A 77 -20.48 6.96 5.52
C LEU A 77 -20.61 5.51 5.96
N ILE A 78 -19.48 4.88 6.30
CA ILE A 78 -19.46 3.61 7.04
C ILE A 78 -20.16 3.78 8.41
N THR A 79 -21.20 2.98 8.66
CA THR A 79 -21.96 2.96 9.93
C THR A 79 -21.82 1.65 10.69
N GLY A 80 -21.33 0.60 10.03
CA GLY A 80 -21.12 -0.70 10.66
C GLY A 80 -20.26 -1.62 9.82
N ILE A 81 -19.64 -2.59 10.49
CA ILE A 81 -18.91 -3.68 9.85
C ILE A 81 -19.34 -4.98 10.49
N GLN A 82 -19.79 -5.93 9.68
CA GLN A 82 -20.14 -7.28 10.15
C GLN A 82 -19.23 -8.31 9.53
N THR A 83 -18.46 -8.99 10.38
CA THR A 83 -17.69 -10.17 9.99
C THR A 83 -18.60 -11.26 9.47
N THR A 84 -18.38 -11.71 8.24
CA THR A 84 -19.12 -12.80 7.60
C THR A 84 -18.34 -14.12 7.58
N GLY A 85 -17.03 -14.07 7.81
CA GLY A 85 -16.19 -15.26 7.94
C GLY A 85 -14.74 -14.90 8.24
N HIS A 86 -13.99 -15.86 8.78
CA HIS A 86 -12.55 -15.73 8.99
C HIS A 86 -11.87 -17.10 8.77
N TRP A 87 -10.64 -17.07 8.27
CA TRP A 87 -9.87 -18.27 7.96
C TRP A 87 -8.40 -18.07 8.31
N PRO A 88 -7.70 -19.11 8.77
CA PRO A 88 -6.25 -19.06 8.81
C PRO A 88 -5.69 -19.03 7.39
N VAL A 89 -4.64 -18.24 7.19
CA VAL A 89 -3.77 -18.31 6.03
C VAL A 89 -2.82 -19.50 6.25
N LEU A 90 -2.78 -20.42 5.29
CA LEU A 90 -2.10 -21.71 5.46
C LEU A 90 -0.79 -21.80 4.68
N SER A 91 0.16 -22.57 5.20
CA SER A 91 1.38 -22.93 4.48
C SER A 91 1.10 -23.75 3.21
N SER A 92 2.13 -23.98 2.40
CA SER A 92 2.05 -24.88 1.23
C SER A 92 1.80 -26.34 1.61
N THR A 93 2.08 -26.73 2.86
CA THR A 93 1.75 -28.05 3.40
C THR A 93 0.35 -28.09 4.03
N GLY A 94 -0.32 -26.95 4.19
CA GLY A 94 -1.65 -26.82 4.77
C GLY A 94 -1.66 -26.65 6.29
N GLN A 95 -0.54 -26.20 6.87
CA GLN A 95 -0.41 -25.92 8.29
C GLN A 95 -0.70 -24.45 8.58
N LYS A 96 -1.15 -24.14 9.79
CA LYS A 96 -1.20 -22.75 10.27
C LYS A 96 0.20 -22.14 10.29
N LEU A 97 0.30 -20.84 10.08
CA LEU A 97 1.55 -20.09 10.08
C LEU A 97 1.67 -19.26 11.37
N PRO A 98 2.36 -19.75 12.42
CA PRO A 98 2.50 -18.99 13.67
C PRO A 98 3.68 -18.01 13.63
N GLY A 99 3.53 -16.87 14.31
CA GLY A 99 4.60 -15.89 14.52
C GLY A 99 5.29 -15.46 13.23
N TYR A 100 6.62 -15.36 13.25
CA TYR A 100 7.46 -14.87 12.16
C TYR A 100 7.22 -15.49 10.78
N VAL A 101 6.84 -16.77 10.69
CA VAL A 101 6.55 -17.37 9.36
C VAL A 101 5.20 -16.92 8.80
N GLY A 102 4.30 -16.45 9.67
CA GLY A 102 2.95 -16.00 9.40
C GLY A 102 2.79 -14.50 9.19
N ASP A 103 3.78 -13.67 9.57
CA ASP A 103 3.80 -12.21 9.36
C ASP A 103 3.35 -11.86 7.95
N SER A 104 2.10 -11.42 7.82
CA SER A 104 1.43 -11.22 6.54
C SER A 104 0.92 -9.81 6.41
N GLU A 105 1.45 -9.06 5.46
CA GLU A 105 1.27 -7.61 5.42
C GLU A 105 0.33 -7.13 4.32
N GLY A 106 0.50 -7.64 3.10
CA GLY A 106 -0.19 -7.14 1.92
C GLY A 106 -1.12 -8.18 1.31
N ILE A 107 -2.23 -7.72 0.73
CA ILE A 107 -3.17 -8.57 -0.02
C ILE A 107 -3.44 -7.99 -1.41
N ALA A 108 -3.48 -8.86 -2.42
CA ALA A 108 -3.93 -8.49 -3.76
C ALA A 108 -4.90 -9.54 -4.32
N MET A 109 -6.11 -9.12 -4.67
CA MET A 109 -7.13 -10.03 -5.20
C MET A 109 -6.86 -10.38 -6.66
N ALA A 110 -6.83 -11.67 -6.97
CA ALA A 110 -6.62 -12.15 -8.33
C ALA A 110 -7.95 -12.14 -9.12
N PRO A 111 -7.94 -11.86 -10.44
CA PRO A 111 -9.15 -11.84 -11.26
C PRO A 111 -9.93 -13.16 -11.28
N ASN A 112 -9.28 -14.28 -10.94
CA ASN A 112 -9.91 -15.60 -10.88
C ASN A 112 -10.58 -15.92 -9.53
N GLY A 113 -10.69 -14.93 -8.62
CA GLY A 113 -11.29 -15.08 -7.29
C GLY A 113 -10.34 -15.59 -6.20
N GLY A 114 -9.09 -15.92 -6.55
CA GLY A 114 -8.02 -16.17 -5.59
C GLY A 114 -7.42 -14.86 -5.05
N PHE A 115 -6.38 -14.98 -4.24
CA PHE A 115 -5.66 -13.83 -3.71
C PHE A 115 -4.19 -14.13 -3.49
N TYR A 116 -3.37 -13.08 -3.51
CA TYR A 116 -1.96 -13.10 -3.16
C TYR A 116 -1.75 -12.46 -1.80
N VAL A 117 -0.78 -12.98 -1.06
CA VAL A 117 -0.35 -12.43 0.23
C VAL A 117 1.16 -12.25 0.22
N SER A 118 1.64 -11.08 0.64
CA SER A 118 3.05 -10.86 0.97
C SER A 118 3.31 -11.18 2.44
N PHE A 119 4.50 -11.69 2.72
CA PHE A 119 4.93 -11.99 4.08
C PHE A 119 6.23 -11.27 4.37
N GLU A 120 6.29 -10.62 5.53
CA GLU A 120 7.48 -9.93 6.01
C GLU A 120 8.47 -10.96 6.54
N GLY A 121 8.16 -11.70 7.62
CA GLY A 121 9.19 -12.49 8.30
C GLY A 121 9.96 -13.45 7.38
N VAL A 122 9.29 -14.38 6.68
CA VAL A 122 9.94 -15.09 5.57
C VAL A 122 9.54 -14.45 4.24
N HIS A 123 10.33 -13.44 3.83
CA HIS A 123 10.13 -12.61 2.63
C HIS A 123 9.67 -13.42 1.42
N ARG A 124 8.38 -13.42 1.14
CA ARG A 124 7.78 -14.17 0.03
C ARG A 124 6.43 -13.59 -0.35
N VAL A 125 5.99 -13.95 -1.55
CA VAL A 125 4.60 -13.81 -1.97
C VAL A 125 4.03 -15.19 -2.24
N ALA A 126 2.81 -15.44 -1.79
CA ALA A 126 2.11 -16.70 -2.02
C ALA A 126 0.71 -16.47 -2.55
N TYR A 127 0.27 -17.37 -3.43
CA TYR A 127 -1.08 -17.41 -3.98
C TYR A 127 -1.98 -18.39 -3.22
N TYR A 128 -3.24 -18.03 -3.06
CA TYR A 128 -4.31 -18.82 -2.45
C TYR A 128 -5.50 -18.87 -3.41
N ALA A 129 -5.99 -20.08 -3.71
CA ALA A 129 -7.11 -20.25 -4.64
C ALA A 129 -8.46 -19.84 -4.03
N SER A 130 -8.58 -19.90 -2.70
CA SER A 130 -9.76 -19.53 -1.93
C SER A 130 -9.36 -19.37 -0.46
N PRO A 131 -10.22 -18.79 0.41
CA PRO A 131 -10.02 -18.81 1.85
C PRO A 131 -9.80 -20.24 2.36
N GLY A 132 -8.81 -20.44 3.24
CA GLY A 132 -8.44 -21.75 3.79
C GLY A 132 -7.73 -22.70 2.81
N ALA A 133 -7.41 -22.26 1.58
CA ALA A 133 -6.59 -23.05 0.66
C ALA A 133 -5.12 -23.09 1.10
N LYS A 134 -4.37 -24.10 0.65
CA LYS A 134 -2.92 -24.16 0.85
C LYS A 134 -2.21 -23.12 -0.03
N ALA A 135 -1.11 -22.58 0.47
CA ALA A 135 -0.30 -21.63 -0.28
C ALA A 135 0.37 -22.28 -1.50
N ARG A 136 0.38 -21.55 -2.62
CA ARG A 136 1.34 -21.74 -3.72
C ARG A 136 2.35 -20.60 -3.67
N VAL A 137 3.51 -20.88 -3.09
CA VAL A 137 4.59 -19.89 -2.93
C VAL A 137 5.20 -19.56 -4.30
N LEU A 138 5.30 -18.28 -4.62
CA LEU A 138 5.96 -17.83 -5.84
C LEU A 138 7.48 -18.00 -5.73
N PRO A 139 8.22 -18.09 -6.86
CA PRO A 139 9.68 -18.10 -6.82
C PRO A 139 10.23 -16.93 -6.01
N ARG A 140 11.22 -17.20 -5.17
CA ARG A 140 11.84 -16.19 -4.31
C ARG A 140 13.20 -15.77 -4.87
N PRO A 141 13.33 -14.58 -5.48
CA PRO A 141 14.59 -14.13 -6.04
C PRO A 141 15.64 -13.94 -4.94
N ALA A 142 16.92 -14.00 -5.32
CA ALA A 142 18.03 -13.85 -4.38
C ALA A 142 18.02 -12.51 -3.64
N ALA A 143 17.58 -11.45 -4.33
CA ALA A 143 17.45 -10.11 -3.78
C ALA A 143 16.60 -10.07 -2.50
N PHE A 144 15.56 -10.92 -2.40
CA PHE A 144 14.68 -10.92 -1.22
C PHE A 144 15.40 -11.42 0.03
N ARG A 145 16.45 -12.25 -0.10
CA ARG A 145 17.22 -12.73 1.05
C ARG A 145 18.16 -11.67 1.65
N GLY A 146 18.41 -10.59 0.92
CA GLY A 146 19.21 -9.46 1.39
C GLY A 146 18.39 -8.30 1.94
N LEU A 147 17.06 -8.45 2.00
CA LEU A 147 16.19 -7.48 2.66
C LEU A 147 16.40 -7.56 4.18
N GLU A 148 16.07 -6.47 4.87
CA GLU A 148 16.15 -6.44 6.33
C GLU A 148 15.13 -7.42 6.92
N GLY A 149 15.44 -8.01 8.08
CA GLY A 149 14.55 -9.01 8.70
C GLY A 149 13.16 -8.46 9.04
N ASN A 150 13.08 -7.15 9.30
CA ASN A 150 11.86 -6.36 9.46
C ASN A 150 11.90 -5.18 8.45
N GLY A 151 10.75 -4.65 8.05
CA GLY A 151 10.54 -3.58 7.07
C GLY A 151 10.68 -4.03 5.60
N ALA A 152 10.41 -5.31 5.30
CA ALA A 152 10.79 -5.91 4.01
C ALA A 152 9.69 -6.00 2.96
N PHE A 153 8.46 -6.38 3.29
CA PHE A 153 7.33 -6.41 2.34
C PHE A 153 6.03 -6.00 3.01
N GLU A 154 5.76 -4.71 3.02
CA GLU A 154 4.49 -4.15 3.53
C GLU A 154 3.44 -4.12 2.43
N ALA A 155 3.82 -3.61 1.25
CA ALA A 155 2.89 -3.36 0.16
C ALA A 155 2.82 -4.52 -0.85
N LEU A 156 1.60 -4.85 -1.28
CA LEU A 156 1.35 -5.76 -2.41
C LEU A 156 0.16 -5.27 -3.24
N ALA A 157 0.40 -5.04 -4.53
CA ALA A 157 -0.61 -4.62 -5.49
C ALA A 157 -0.63 -5.54 -6.72
N ILE A 158 -1.74 -5.55 -7.46
CA ILE A 158 -1.88 -6.25 -8.74
C ILE A 158 -2.46 -5.30 -9.78
N ASP A 159 -1.87 -5.23 -10.97
CA ASP A 159 -2.40 -4.40 -12.05
C ASP A 159 -3.45 -5.13 -12.90
N GLY A 160 -4.11 -4.39 -13.80
CA GLY A 160 -5.11 -4.96 -14.72
C GLY A 160 -4.58 -6.00 -15.72
N ARG A 161 -3.26 -6.22 -15.78
CA ARG A 161 -2.63 -7.30 -16.57
C ARG A 161 -2.26 -8.52 -15.70
N GLY A 162 -2.55 -8.49 -14.40
CA GLY A 162 -2.23 -9.54 -13.45
C GLY A 162 -0.77 -9.55 -12.98
N ARG A 163 -0.01 -8.47 -13.22
CA ARG A 163 1.36 -8.33 -12.73
C ARG A 163 1.31 -7.87 -11.27
N LEU A 164 2.10 -8.51 -10.40
CA LEU A 164 2.18 -8.13 -8.99
C LEU A 164 3.29 -7.11 -8.79
N TYR A 165 3.08 -6.18 -7.87
CA TYR A 165 4.05 -5.17 -7.46
C TYR A 165 4.17 -5.21 -5.94
N THR A 166 5.40 -5.26 -5.44
CA THR A 166 5.70 -5.18 -4.01
C THR A 166 6.94 -4.34 -3.80
N MET A 167 7.11 -3.80 -2.60
CA MET A 167 8.26 -2.98 -2.23
C MET A 167 8.52 -3.07 -0.73
N PRO A 168 9.75 -2.79 -0.30
CA PRO A 168 10.12 -2.78 1.11
C PRO A 168 9.75 -1.47 1.80
N GLU A 169 9.44 -1.57 3.10
CA GLU A 169 9.26 -0.41 3.98
C GLU A 169 10.57 0.38 4.07
N GLN A 170 11.69 -0.31 4.33
CA GLN A 170 12.94 0.33 4.76
C GLN A 170 14.10 0.18 3.77
N ASN A 171 14.24 -0.95 3.08
CA ASN A 171 15.33 -1.13 2.13
C ASN A 171 15.26 -0.08 0.99
N ARG A 172 16.40 0.50 0.64
CA ARG A 172 16.53 1.50 -0.43
C ARG A 172 17.64 1.11 -1.41
N THR A 173 17.60 1.67 -2.60
CA THR A 173 18.73 1.62 -3.53
C THR A 173 19.91 2.43 -2.99
N ALA A 174 21.09 2.31 -3.62
CA ALA A 174 22.25 3.13 -3.28
C ALA A 174 21.98 4.65 -3.44
N GLN A 175 21.00 5.01 -4.27
CA GLN A 175 20.57 6.39 -4.49
C GLN A 175 19.51 6.87 -3.47
N GLY A 176 19.06 5.97 -2.58
CA GLY A 176 18.05 6.27 -1.57
C GLY A 176 16.61 6.11 -2.06
N ASP A 177 16.39 5.53 -3.24
CA ASP A 177 15.06 5.32 -3.81
C ASP A 177 14.44 4.00 -3.34
N ILE A 178 13.11 3.91 -3.43
CA ILE A 178 12.33 2.72 -3.07
C ILE A 178 12.33 1.76 -4.27
N PRO A 179 12.94 0.56 -4.18
CA PRO A 179 12.88 -0.41 -5.26
C PRO A 179 11.48 -1.03 -5.36
N VAL A 180 10.92 -1.09 -6.57
CA VAL A 180 9.65 -1.78 -6.82
C VAL A 180 9.91 -3.10 -7.52
N TYR A 181 9.56 -4.21 -6.87
CA TYR A 181 9.66 -5.55 -7.43
C TYR A 181 8.38 -5.89 -8.16
N ARG A 182 8.51 -6.39 -9.40
CA ARG A 182 7.38 -6.80 -10.24
C ARG A 182 7.47 -8.28 -10.61
N TRP A 183 6.38 -9.01 -10.40
CA TRP A 183 6.19 -10.36 -10.91
C TRP A 183 5.29 -10.32 -12.15
N ASP A 184 5.77 -10.86 -13.27
CA ASP A 184 5.03 -10.88 -14.55
C ASP A 184 4.21 -12.15 -14.80
N GLY A 185 4.19 -13.08 -13.83
CA GLY A 185 3.62 -14.42 -13.99
C GLY A 185 4.67 -15.53 -14.10
N GLN A 186 5.92 -15.17 -14.40
CA GLN A 186 7.03 -16.13 -14.62
C GLN A 186 8.31 -15.74 -13.90
N THR A 187 8.66 -14.46 -13.88
CA THR A 187 9.91 -13.95 -13.30
C THR A 187 9.70 -12.66 -12.51
N TRP A 188 10.58 -12.44 -11.54
CA TRP A 188 10.69 -11.19 -10.81
C TRP A 188 11.70 -10.27 -11.48
N ALA A 189 11.36 -8.98 -11.57
CA ALA A 189 12.27 -7.92 -12.00
C ALA A 189 12.10 -6.68 -11.10
N THR A 190 13.02 -5.73 -11.18
CA THR A 190 12.89 -4.40 -10.58
C THR A 190 12.78 -3.38 -11.71
N PRO A 191 11.58 -3.19 -12.30
CA PRO A 191 11.43 -2.38 -13.51
C PRO A 191 11.68 -0.89 -13.28
N PHE A 192 11.46 -0.41 -12.05
CA PHE A 192 11.64 0.99 -11.68
C PHE A 192 11.82 1.15 -10.17
N VAL A 193 12.11 2.39 -9.77
CA VAL A 193 12.18 2.83 -8.38
C VAL A 193 11.23 4.00 -8.18
N LEU A 194 10.74 4.19 -6.95
CA LEU A 194 10.00 5.40 -6.57
C LEU A 194 10.90 6.31 -5.74
N PRO A 195 10.83 7.63 -5.96
CA PRO A 195 11.62 8.56 -5.17
C PRO A 195 11.14 8.57 -3.72
N GLN A 196 12.08 8.43 -2.79
CA GLN A 196 11.86 8.63 -1.36
C GLN A 196 11.63 10.13 -1.09
N ARG A 197 10.52 10.47 -0.43
CA ARG A 197 10.19 11.86 -0.09
C ARG A 197 10.05 12.04 1.41
N GLY A 198 11.05 12.66 2.02
CA GLY A 198 11.10 12.89 3.47
C GLY A 198 11.19 11.57 4.24
N ARG A 199 10.59 11.55 5.44
CA ARG A 199 10.65 10.41 6.38
C ARG A 199 9.51 9.40 6.24
N PHE A 200 8.72 9.48 5.18
CA PHE A 200 7.57 8.60 4.96
C PHE A 200 8.02 7.29 4.34
N LEU A 201 7.59 6.16 4.91
CA LEU A 201 7.90 4.83 4.42
C LEU A 201 6.65 4.22 3.75
N PRO A 202 6.78 3.47 2.65
CA PRO A 202 5.65 2.81 2.02
C PRO A 202 5.14 1.65 2.88
N VAL A 203 3.83 1.59 3.09
CA VAL A 203 3.17 0.58 3.93
C VAL A 203 2.09 -0.21 3.16
N ALA A 204 1.44 0.40 2.18
CA ALA A 204 0.58 -0.34 1.24
C ALA A 204 0.62 0.25 -0.16
N ALA A 205 0.15 -0.54 -1.13
CA ALA A 205 -0.04 -0.08 -2.49
C ALA A 205 -1.24 -0.76 -3.12
N ASP A 206 -1.85 -0.09 -4.10
CA ASP A 206 -2.93 -0.66 -4.91
C ASP A 206 -2.89 -0.08 -6.33
N PHE A 207 -3.49 -0.78 -7.29
CA PHE A 207 -3.85 -0.20 -8.58
C PHE A 207 -5.33 0.15 -8.56
N GLY A 208 -5.62 1.45 -8.70
CA GLY A 208 -7.00 1.90 -8.79
C GLY A 208 -7.68 1.42 -10.08
N PRO A 209 -9.02 1.49 -10.14
CA PRO A 209 -9.78 1.18 -11.36
C PRO A 209 -9.52 2.16 -12.51
N ASP A 210 -8.81 3.27 -12.25
CA ASP A 210 -8.27 4.21 -13.23
C ASP A 210 -6.91 3.75 -13.82
N GLY A 211 -6.37 2.63 -13.36
CA GLY A 211 -5.09 2.07 -13.81
C GLY A 211 -3.86 2.79 -13.25
N ARG A 212 -4.04 3.73 -12.32
CA ARG A 212 -2.92 4.41 -11.64
C ARG A 212 -2.42 3.59 -10.47
N PHE A 213 -1.14 3.74 -10.16
CA PHE A 213 -0.51 3.08 -9.01
C PHE A 213 -0.55 4.00 -7.80
N TYR A 214 -1.09 3.51 -6.70
CA TYR A 214 -1.25 4.25 -5.45
C TYR A 214 -0.34 3.64 -4.38
N VAL A 215 0.34 4.49 -3.61
CA VAL A 215 1.16 4.06 -2.47
C VAL A 215 0.75 4.85 -1.24
N LEU A 216 0.30 4.13 -0.22
CA LEU A 216 0.12 4.63 1.12
C LEU A 216 1.47 4.61 1.83
N GLU A 217 1.80 5.73 2.45
CA GLU A 217 3.03 5.90 3.20
C GLU A 217 2.75 6.45 4.58
N ARG A 218 3.63 6.11 5.52
CA ARG A 218 3.52 6.47 6.91
C ARG A 218 4.82 7.04 7.44
N ALA A 219 4.72 8.01 8.36
CA ALA A 219 5.85 8.46 9.16
C ALA A 219 5.49 8.44 10.64
N LEU A 220 6.27 7.70 11.44
CA LEU A 220 6.18 7.74 12.89
C LEU A 220 6.81 9.03 13.44
N SER A 221 6.22 9.56 14.51
CA SER A 221 6.79 10.62 15.33
C SER A 221 6.52 10.34 16.81
N LEU A 222 7.09 11.14 17.71
CA LEU A 222 6.98 10.94 19.16
C LEU A 222 5.54 10.92 19.69
N ILE A 223 4.61 11.60 19.00
CA ILE A 223 3.23 11.80 19.46
C ILE A 223 2.18 11.19 18.50
N GLY A 224 2.61 10.31 17.58
CA GLY A 224 1.71 9.59 16.68
C GLY A 224 2.20 9.52 15.24
N PHE A 225 1.33 9.04 14.36
CA PHE A 225 1.61 8.80 12.96
C PHE A 225 1.17 9.95 12.06
N ARG A 226 1.80 10.03 10.90
CA ARG A 226 1.37 10.83 9.75
C ARG A 226 1.19 9.89 8.57
N SER A 227 0.22 10.17 7.74
CA SER A 227 -0.09 9.35 6.57
C SER A 227 -0.03 10.22 5.31
N ARG A 228 0.41 9.62 4.21
CA ARG A 228 0.43 10.25 2.90
C ARG A 228 -0.01 9.25 1.85
N LEU A 229 -0.88 9.67 0.94
CA LEU A 229 -1.21 8.88 -0.25
C LEU A 229 -0.62 9.57 -1.47
N ARG A 230 0.20 8.83 -2.22
CA ARG A 230 0.75 9.27 -3.51
C ARG A 230 0.21 8.40 -4.63
N ARG A 231 0.13 8.95 -5.83
CA ARG A 231 -0.20 8.19 -7.04
C ARG A 231 0.72 8.49 -8.21
N TRP A 232 0.84 7.53 -9.13
CA TRP A 232 1.64 7.60 -10.34
C TRP A 232 0.91 7.00 -11.54
N GLN A 233 1.28 7.50 -12.72
CA GLN A 233 1.11 6.74 -13.96
C GLN A 233 2.32 5.83 -14.14
N ILE A 234 2.09 4.53 -14.32
CA ILE A 234 3.16 3.56 -14.59
C ILE A 234 3.19 3.26 -16.09
N ALA A 235 4.25 3.70 -16.75
CA ALA A 235 4.53 3.43 -18.15
C ALA A 235 5.78 2.54 -18.30
N ASP A 236 6.09 2.11 -19.52
CA ASP A 236 7.20 1.20 -19.77
C ASP A 236 8.58 1.85 -19.52
N ASP A 237 8.67 3.19 -19.59
CA ASP A 237 9.86 3.99 -19.26
C ASP A 237 9.97 4.35 -17.77
N GLY A 238 8.99 3.99 -16.96
CA GLY A 238 9.01 4.14 -15.51
C GLY A 238 7.79 4.87 -14.93
N PRO A 239 7.85 5.27 -13.65
CA PRO A 239 6.81 6.04 -12.98
C PRO A 239 6.87 7.50 -13.45
N GLY A 240 5.72 8.02 -13.88
CA GLY A 240 5.51 9.43 -14.23
C GLY A 240 4.32 10.01 -13.49
N ALA A 241 4.10 11.32 -13.65
CA ALA A 241 2.96 12.05 -13.06
C ALA A 241 2.79 11.76 -11.56
N GLU A 242 3.85 11.96 -10.77
CA GLU A 242 3.78 11.86 -9.31
C GLU A 242 2.82 12.92 -8.76
N GLU A 243 1.80 12.47 -8.02
CA GLU A 243 0.86 13.36 -7.33
C GLU A 243 0.77 12.99 -5.85
N ILE A 244 0.72 13.99 -4.97
CA ILE A 244 0.37 13.81 -3.55
C ILE A 244 -1.12 14.13 -3.40
N LEU A 245 -1.89 13.13 -2.96
CA LEU A 245 -3.34 13.23 -2.82
C LEU A 245 -3.76 13.80 -1.45
N PHE A 246 -3.01 13.45 -0.41
CA PHE A 246 -3.08 14.10 0.88
C PHE A 246 -1.82 13.78 1.68
N GLU A 247 -1.52 14.64 2.65
CA GLU A 247 -0.55 14.39 3.72
C GLU A 247 -1.18 14.88 5.02
N THR A 248 -1.24 14.02 6.05
CA THR A 248 -1.90 14.36 7.31
C THR A 248 -0.95 14.98 8.33
N GLY A 249 -1.55 15.73 9.26
CA GLY A 249 -0.88 16.13 10.50
C GLY A 249 -0.66 14.93 11.42
N THR A 250 0.27 15.06 12.36
CA THR A 250 0.55 14.00 13.32
C THR A 250 -0.67 13.66 14.17
N GLY A 251 -0.98 12.37 14.31
CA GLY A 251 -2.09 11.87 15.13
C GLY A 251 -3.47 12.06 14.51
N THR A 252 -3.55 12.44 13.22
CA THR A 252 -4.84 12.57 12.51
C THR A 252 -5.54 11.21 12.41
N HIS A 253 -4.78 10.18 12.05
CA HIS A 253 -5.19 8.79 11.99
C HIS A 253 -4.23 7.94 12.82
N ASP A 254 -4.65 6.74 13.17
CA ASP A 254 -3.79 5.73 13.80
C ASP A 254 -2.80 5.14 12.78
N ASN A 255 -2.24 3.97 13.06
CA ASN A 255 -1.23 3.30 12.26
C ASN A 255 -1.80 2.73 10.95
N LEU A 256 -2.18 3.59 9.99
CA LEU A 256 -2.69 3.15 8.68
C LEU A 256 -1.64 2.33 7.94
N GLU A 257 -1.97 1.08 7.64
CA GLU A 257 -1.10 0.09 7.00
C GLU A 257 -1.69 -0.48 5.72
N GLY A 258 -3.01 -0.73 5.67
CA GLY A 258 -3.65 -1.25 4.46
C GLY A 258 -4.25 -0.16 3.58
N LEU A 259 -4.35 -0.44 2.27
CA LEU A 259 -4.97 0.43 1.26
C LEU A 259 -5.78 -0.38 0.26
N SER A 260 -6.97 0.11 -0.08
CA SER A 260 -7.70 -0.29 -1.28
C SER A 260 -8.23 0.94 -2.02
N VAL A 261 -8.05 0.98 -3.34
CA VAL A 261 -8.53 2.04 -4.22
C VAL A 261 -9.60 1.48 -5.16
N TRP A 262 -10.80 2.05 -5.10
CA TRP A 262 -11.99 1.50 -5.76
C TRP A 262 -12.91 2.62 -6.23
N ARG A 263 -13.94 2.30 -7.02
CA ARG A 263 -14.98 3.24 -7.43
C ARG A 263 -16.30 2.88 -6.80
N ASP A 264 -17.00 3.89 -6.30
CA ASP A 264 -18.35 3.70 -5.78
C ASP A 264 -19.39 3.57 -6.90
N THR A 265 -20.65 3.34 -6.50
CA THR A 265 -21.78 3.19 -7.43
C THR A 265 -22.10 4.47 -8.20
N GLN A 266 -21.56 5.62 -7.81
CA GLN A 266 -21.66 6.89 -8.52
C GLN A 266 -20.45 7.13 -9.44
N GLY A 267 -19.52 6.16 -9.51
CA GLY A 267 -18.30 6.24 -10.31
C GLY A 267 -17.19 7.08 -9.68
N ARG A 268 -17.33 7.53 -8.42
CA ARG A 268 -16.32 8.36 -7.76
C ARG A 268 -15.20 7.49 -7.20
N LEU A 269 -13.96 7.95 -7.36
CA LEU A 269 -12.77 7.25 -6.88
C LEU A 269 -12.63 7.38 -5.37
N ARG A 270 -12.38 6.28 -4.67
CA ARG A 270 -12.21 6.23 -3.21
C ARG A 270 -10.94 5.52 -2.83
N GLY A 271 -10.31 5.99 -1.76
CA GLY A 271 -9.26 5.29 -1.05
C GLY A 271 -9.75 4.92 0.33
N THR A 272 -9.79 3.62 0.64
CA THR A 272 -10.10 3.10 1.98
C THR A 272 -8.82 2.52 2.57
N MET A 273 -8.43 3.01 3.74
CA MET A 273 -7.32 2.49 4.51
C MET A 273 -7.82 1.77 5.76
N ILE A 274 -7.01 0.86 6.29
CA ILE A 274 -7.21 0.24 7.60
C ILE A 274 -5.98 0.48 8.47
N SER A 275 -6.18 0.78 9.76
CA SER A 275 -5.10 0.84 10.72
C SER A 275 -4.86 -0.50 11.41
N ASP A 276 -3.60 -0.73 11.68
CA ASP A 276 -3.16 -1.70 12.65
C ASP A 276 -3.22 -1.10 14.07
N ASP A 277 -3.69 -1.88 15.03
CA ASP A 277 -3.68 -1.51 16.44
C ASP A 277 -2.41 -1.98 17.19
N ASN A 278 -1.47 -2.65 16.52
CA ASN A 278 -0.30 -3.34 17.09
C ASN A 278 -0.65 -4.19 18.33
N PHE A 279 -1.93 -4.57 18.50
CA PHE A 279 -2.48 -5.13 19.74
C PHE A 279 -2.21 -4.30 21.00
N LEU A 280 -2.00 -3.00 20.86
CA LEU A 280 -1.80 -2.03 21.93
C LEU A 280 -3.12 -1.38 22.31
N ALA A 281 -3.43 -1.32 23.61
CA ALA A 281 -4.71 -0.81 24.13
C ALA A 281 -5.01 0.66 23.79
N LEU A 282 -4.01 1.45 23.38
CA LEU A 282 -4.18 2.85 22.98
C LEU A 282 -4.48 3.03 21.49
N GLN A 283 -4.18 2.03 20.66
CA GLN A 283 -4.41 2.08 19.23
C GLN A 283 -5.75 1.44 18.89
N ARG A 284 -6.28 1.81 17.73
CA ARG A 284 -7.61 1.40 17.28
C ARG A 284 -7.48 0.82 15.88
N THR A 285 -8.12 -0.32 15.64
CA THR A 285 -8.48 -0.73 14.29
C THR A 285 -9.55 0.24 13.77
N GLU A 286 -9.22 1.04 12.77
CA GLU A 286 -10.13 1.98 12.10
C GLU A 286 -10.09 1.81 10.58
N LEU A 287 -11.24 1.96 9.94
CA LEU A 287 -11.31 2.18 8.49
C LEU A 287 -11.40 3.68 8.23
N VAL A 288 -10.50 4.19 7.41
CA VAL A 288 -10.44 5.61 7.02
C VAL A 288 -10.71 5.72 5.55
N GLU A 289 -11.69 6.54 5.15
CA GLU A 289 -12.10 6.66 3.76
C GLU A 289 -11.99 8.09 3.25
N TYR A 290 -11.38 8.22 2.07
CA TYR A 290 -11.22 9.47 1.34
C TYR A 290 -11.85 9.38 -0.05
N LEU A 291 -12.50 10.46 -0.47
CA LEU A 291 -12.82 10.71 -1.87
C LEU A 291 -11.55 11.21 -2.57
N LEU A 292 -11.13 10.51 -3.61
CA LEU A 292 -9.92 10.85 -4.37
C LEU A 292 -10.30 11.66 -5.62
N PRO A 293 -9.43 12.60 -6.03
CA PRO A 293 -9.60 13.28 -7.31
C PRO A 293 -9.33 12.30 -8.46
N ASP A 294 -10.08 12.43 -9.57
CA ASP A 294 -9.77 11.70 -10.82
C ASP A 294 -8.44 12.16 -11.44
#